data_AF-A0A177A6T2-F1
#
_entry.id   AF-A0A177A6T2-F1
#
_cell.length_a   1.000
_cell.length_b   1.000
_cell.length_c   1.000
_cell.angle_alpha   90.00
_cell.angle_beta   90.00
_cell.angle_gamma   90.00
#
_symmetry.space_group_name_H-M   'P 1'
#
loop_
_entity.id
_entity.type
_entity.pdbx_description
1 polymer ?
#
loop_
_entity_poly.entity_id
_entity_poly.type
_entity_poly.pdbx_seq_one_letter_code
_entity_poly.pdbx_strand_id
1 'polypeptide(L)'
;MAEMLKPTDIGGWGRGAGSYGGLTDVEFSSRCPPTITPRTRIIAVCGVNDYKQASSPDDDGWFHSDFYLFHHIFSGLGSNQIWMTCVDPATLVDKYREFVHGNPLEMRRVVLDRDMLPDIQEPGSMRVVAPEILLDRFLGTVEYECKAATWNDEHVLILIFGHGDSENFGVAIGGKSTVLTAPRLTVKDMASAIQNTKNVAV
;
A
#
# COMPACT_ATOMS: atom_id res chain seq x y z
N MET A 1 -18.19 -7.62 28.96
CA MET A 1 -17.14 -8.25 28.14
C MET A 1 -17.52 -8.01 26.69
N ALA A 2 -16.65 -7.36 25.90
CA ALA A 2 -16.97 -7.08 24.50
C ALA A 2 -17.04 -8.42 23.75
N GLU A 3 -18.18 -8.66 23.11
CA GLU A 3 -18.41 -9.85 22.31
C GLU A 3 -17.45 -9.81 21.12
N MET A 4 -16.54 -10.79 21.06
CA MET A 4 -15.53 -10.86 20.02
C MET A 4 -16.24 -11.26 18.72
N LEU A 5 -16.52 -10.27 17.86
CA LEU A 5 -17.14 -10.49 16.55
C LEU A 5 -16.33 -11.52 15.77
N LYS A 6 -16.99 -12.56 15.26
CA LYS A 6 -16.32 -13.55 14.44
C LYS A 6 -16.08 -12.91 13.06
N PRO A 7 -14.90 -13.10 12.43
CA PRO A 7 -14.63 -12.56 11.10
C PRO A 7 -15.70 -12.90 10.04
N THR A 8 -16.41 -14.02 10.22
CA THR A 8 -17.57 -14.44 9.40
C THR A 8 -18.74 -13.48 9.47
N ASP A 9 -18.93 -12.79 10.60
CA ASP A 9 -20.08 -11.92 10.87
C ASP A 9 -19.94 -10.57 10.13
N ILE A 10 -18.74 -10.28 9.61
CA ILE A 10 -18.40 -9.06 8.87
C ILE A 10 -18.39 -9.29 7.34
N GLY A 11 -18.78 -10.49 6.89
CA GLY A 11 -18.92 -10.81 5.47
C GLY A 11 -17.62 -11.05 4.70
N GLY A 12 -16.49 -11.25 5.40
CA GLY A 12 -15.22 -11.66 4.78
C GLY A 12 -15.24 -13.15 4.42
N TRP A 13 -15.16 -13.48 3.14
CA TRP A 13 -15.08 -14.87 2.67
C TRP A 13 -13.63 -15.34 2.59
N GLY A 14 -13.10 -15.87 3.68
CA GLY A 14 -11.96 -16.78 3.63
C GLY A 14 -12.46 -18.22 3.59
N ARG A 15 -12.52 -18.86 2.41
CA ARG A 15 -12.82 -20.30 2.33
C ARG A 15 -11.51 -21.08 2.36
N GLY A 16 -11.05 -21.52 3.54
CA GLY A 16 -9.90 -22.43 3.68
C GLY A 16 -9.53 -22.74 5.15
N ALA A 17 -9.00 -23.94 5.40
CA ALA A 17 -8.66 -24.45 6.74
C ALA A 17 -7.13 -24.46 6.96
N GLY A 18 -6.65 -23.58 7.84
CA GLY A 18 -5.28 -23.59 8.38
C GLY A 18 -5.27 -23.92 9.87
N SER A 19 -4.22 -24.59 10.34
CA SER A 19 -4.07 -25.06 11.75
C SER A 19 -3.99 -23.94 12.80
N TYR A 20 -3.79 -22.70 12.36
CA TYR A 20 -3.73 -21.50 13.23
C TYR A 20 -4.75 -20.42 12.86
N GLY A 21 -5.76 -20.75 12.03
CA GLY A 21 -6.78 -19.77 11.63
C GLY A 21 -6.31 -18.70 10.66
N GLY A 22 -5.18 -18.92 9.98
CA GLY A 22 -4.68 -18.10 8.88
C GLY A 22 -5.03 -18.70 7.52
N LEU A 23 -5.36 -17.83 6.57
CA LEU A 23 -5.63 -18.18 5.18
C LEU A 23 -4.31 -18.30 4.42
N THR A 24 -3.98 -19.52 4.04
CA THR A 24 -2.86 -19.87 3.17
C THR A 24 -3.34 -19.88 1.72
N ASP A 25 -2.69 -19.15 0.81
CA ASP A 25 -3.02 -19.07 -0.62
C ASP A 25 -4.47 -18.62 -0.96
N VAL A 26 -5.09 -17.77 -0.14
CA VAL A 26 -6.48 -17.30 -0.39
C VAL A 26 -6.55 -15.78 -0.57
N GLU A 27 -7.00 -15.37 -1.75
CA GLU A 27 -7.51 -14.03 -2.01
C GLU A 27 -8.93 -13.89 -1.44
N PHE A 28 -9.21 -12.80 -0.72
CA PHE A 28 -10.55 -12.49 -0.25
C PHE A 28 -10.82 -10.99 -0.31
N SER A 29 -12.07 -10.62 -0.62
CA SER A 29 -12.51 -9.23 -0.50
C SER A 29 -12.76 -8.90 0.98
N SER A 30 -12.11 -7.85 1.47
CA SER A 30 -12.35 -7.30 2.80
C SER A 30 -13.07 -5.95 2.69
N ARG A 31 -13.97 -5.70 3.63
CA ARG A 31 -14.61 -4.38 3.84
C ARG A 31 -14.02 -3.63 5.04
N CYS A 32 -13.07 -4.25 5.73
CA CYS A 32 -12.41 -3.68 6.89
C CYS A 32 -10.91 -3.60 6.64
N PRO A 33 -10.26 -2.48 7.03
CA PRO A 33 -8.80 -2.42 7.06
C PRO A 33 -8.21 -3.54 7.91
N PRO A 34 -6.97 -3.99 7.61
CA PRO A 34 -6.28 -4.96 8.43
C PRO A 34 -6.07 -4.43 9.86
N THR A 35 -6.14 -5.32 10.84
CA THR A 35 -5.81 -5.00 12.24
C THR A 35 -4.31 -4.76 12.37
N ILE A 36 -3.92 -3.57 12.82
CA ILE A 36 -2.52 -3.22 13.08
C ILE A 36 -2.22 -3.41 14.57
N THR A 37 -1.18 -4.18 14.88
CA THR A 37 -0.70 -4.37 16.25
C THR A 37 0.61 -3.62 16.47
N PRO A 38 1.06 -3.36 17.71
CA PRO A 38 2.38 -2.81 17.96
C PRO A 38 3.56 -3.63 17.41
N ARG A 39 3.33 -4.88 16.97
CA ARG A 39 4.31 -5.76 16.32
C ARG A 39 4.16 -5.82 14.80
N THR A 40 3.40 -4.91 14.20
CA THR A 40 3.18 -4.87 12.75
C THR A 40 4.09 -3.83 12.12
N ARG A 41 4.85 -4.24 11.10
CA ARG A 41 5.61 -3.37 10.20
C ARG A 41 4.78 -3.13 8.94
N ILE A 42 4.69 -1.89 8.47
CA ILE A 42 3.90 -1.53 7.29
C ILE A 42 4.84 -1.09 6.18
N ILE A 43 4.65 -1.65 4.99
CA ILE A 43 5.35 -1.26 3.78
C ILE A 43 4.29 -0.96 2.73
N ALA A 44 4.26 0.27 2.21
CA ALA A 44 3.28 0.69 1.23
C ALA A 44 3.96 1.29 0.00
N VAL A 45 3.38 1.06 -1.19
CA VAL A 45 3.83 1.69 -2.43
C VAL A 45 2.67 2.19 -3.27
N CYS A 46 2.73 3.46 -3.68
CA CYS A 46 1.91 4.01 -4.77
C CYS A 46 2.71 3.93 -6.07
N GLY A 47 2.27 3.05 -6.97
CA GLY A 47 2.92 2.75 -8.23
C GLY A 47 2.64 3.73 -9.35
N VAL A 48 1.68 4.64 -9.18
CA VAL A 48 1.27 5.60 -10.20
C VAL A 48 2.29 6.73 -10.32
N ASN A 49 2.66 7.07 -11.55
CA ASN A 49 3.46 8.24 -11.89
C ASN A 49 2.58 9.38 -12.43
N ASP A 50 3.13 10.58 -12.61
CA ASP A 50 2.39 11.71 -13.14
C ASP A 50 2.65 12.00 -14.64
N TYR A 51 3.05 10.97 -15.41
CA TYR A 51 3.28 11.11 -16.85
C TYR A 51 2.00 11.58 -17.55
N LYS A 52 2.09 12.67 -18.32
CA LYS A 52 0.94 13.30 -18.99
C LYS A 52 -0.25 13.57 -18.07
N GLN A 53 0.02 13.96 -16.83
CA GLN A 53 -1.01 14.30 -15.84
C GLN A 53 -1.84 13.10 -15.35
N ALA A 54 -1.35 11.86 -15.51
CA ALA A 54 -2.06 10.67 -15.09
C ALA A 54 -2.46 10.68 -13.60
N SER A 55 -1.74 11.42 -12.73
CA SER A 55 -2.10 11.53 -11.31
C SER A 55 -3.26 12.49 -11.03
N SER A 56 -3.93 13.04 -12.05
CA SER A 56 -5.13 13.86 -11.90
C SER A 56 -6.23 13.11 -11.12
N PRO A 57 -6.99 13.76 -10.23
CA PRO A 57 -8.16 13.16 -9.57
C PRO A 57 -9.20 12.57 -10.53
N ASP A 58 -9.24 13.03 -11.79
CA ASP A 58 -10.13 12.52 -12.84
C ASP A 58 -9.57 11.29 -13.59
N ASP A 59 -8.30 10.96 -13.40
CA ASP A 59 -7.58 9.83 -14.02
C ASP A 59 -7.12 8.82 -12.95
N ASP A 60 -5.82 8.59 -12.75
CA ASP A 60 -5.26 7.65 -11.78
C ASP A 60 -5.10 8.25 -10.37
N GLY A 61 -5.57 9.48 -10.16
CA GLY A 61 -5.45 10.20 -8.89
C GLY A 61 -6.14 9.51 -7.71
N TRP A 62 -7.11 8.64 -7.97
CA TRP A 62 -7.76 7.85 -6.92
C TRP A 62 -6.80 6.88 -6.20
N PHE A 63 -5.72 6.43 -6.85
CA PHE A 63 -4.68 5.66 -6.17
C PHE A 63 -3.93 6.51 -5.14
N HIS A 64 -3.67 7.79 -5.43
CA HIS A 64 -3.11 8.71 -4.45
C HIS A 64 -4.10 8.94 -3.31
N SER A 65 -5.39 9.13 -3.61
CA SER A 65 -6.42 9.27 -2.58
C SER A 65 -6.43 8.09 -1.61
N ASP A 66 -6.41 6.86 -2.12
CA ASP A 66 -6.38 5.65 -1.28
C ASP A 66 -5.07 5.53 -0.51
N PHE A 67 -3.94 5.79 -1.16
CA PHE A 67 -2.62 5.74 -0.53
C PHE A 67 -2.52 6.69 0.68
N TYR A 68 -2.91 7.96 0.53
CA TYR A 68 -2.85 8.92 1.63
C TYR A 68 -3.93 8.67 2.68
N LEU A 69 -5.11 8.15 2.30
CA LEU A 69 -6.11 7.71 3.28
C LEU A 69 -5.53 6.65 4.23
N PHE A 70 -4.94 5.60 3.68
CA PHE A 70 -4.37 4.53 4.49
C PHE A 70 -3.16 5.00 5.30
N HIS A 71 -2.37 5.94 4.78
CA HIS A 71 -1.30 6.60 5.54
C HIS A 71 -1.85 7.28 6.81
N HIS A 72 -2.93 8.04 6.68
CA HIS A 72 -3.58 8.69 7.83
C HIS A 72 -4.19 7.68 8.82
N ILE A 73 -4.91 6.67 8.31
CA ILE A 73 -5.54 5.65 9.17
C ILE A 73 -4.50 4.88 10.00
N PHE A 74 -3.34 4.61 9.43
CA PHE A 74 -2.29 3.87 10.10
C PHE A 74 -1.27 4.74 10.81
N SER A 75 -1.33 6.07 10.70
CA SER A 75 -0.37 6.97 11.34
C SER A 75 -0.26 6.70 12.85
N GLY A 76 0.98 6.57 13.33
CA GLY A 76 1.29 6.26 14.73
C GLY A 76 1.04 4.82 15.17
N LEU A 77 0.62 3.91 14.28
CA LEU A 77 0.43 2.49 14.57
C LEU A 77 1.63 1.63 14.15
N GLY A 78 1.70 0.40 14.64
CA GLY A 78 2.77 -0.53 14.26
C GLY A 78 4.12 -0.25 14.92
N SER A 79 5.11 -1.08 14.60
CA SER A 79 6.49 -0.90 15.06
C SER A 79 7.36 -0.11 14.08
N ASN A 80 7.06 -0.17 12.79
CA ASN A 80 7.74 0.57 11.74
C ASN A 80 6.81 0.80 10.54
N GLN A 81 6.98 1.93 9.84
CA GLN A 81 6.24 2.22 8.62
C GLN A 81 7.13 2.84 7.54
N ILE A 82 6.98 2.34 6.31
CA ILE A 82 7.64 2.86 5.13
C ILE A 82 6.61 3.00 4.01
N TRP A 83 6.44 4.22 3.53
CA TRP A 83 5.51 4.57 2.46
C TRP A 83 6.30 5.10 1.26
N MET A 84 6.09 4.55 0.08
CA MET A 84 6.84 4.89 -1.12
C MET A 84 5.93 5.41 -2.22
N THR A 85 6.35 6.47 -2.90
CA THR A 85 5.71 7.02 -4.10
C THR A 85 6.78 7.54 -5.05
N CYS A 86 6.45 7.68 -6.33
CA CYS A 86 7.33 8.37 -7.28
C CYS A 86 6.91 9.80 -7.62
N VAL A 87 5.80 10.26 -7.04
CA VAL A 87 5.33 11.65 -7.20
C VAL A 87 5.33 12.32 -5.84
N ASP A 88 6.03 13.45 -5.76
CA ASP A 88 6.11 14.25 -4.53
C ASP A 88 4.71 14.77 -4.15
N PRO A 89 4.24 14.56 -2.90
CA PRO A 89 2.96 15.10 -2.44
C PRO A 89 2.82 16.61 -2.64
N ALA A 90 3.90 17.38 -2.47
CA ALA A 90 3.89 18.82 -2.73
C ALA A 90 3.62 19.13 -4.21
N THR A 91 4.21 18.35 -5.12
CA THR A 91 3.95 18.47 -6.56
C THR A 91 2.50 18.11 -6.90
N LEU A 92 1.94 17.08 -6.26
CA LEU A 92 0.55 16.69 -6.45
C LEU A 92 -0.42 17.80 -6.04
N VAL A 93 -0.26 18.40 -4.85
CA VAL A 93 -1.17 19.45 -4.38
C VAL A 93 -0.94 20.77 -5.11
N ASP A 94 0.28 21.09 -5.52
CA ASP A 94 0.54 22.30 -6.31
C ASP A 94 -0.16 22.24 -7.68
N LYS A 95 -0.23 21.03 -8.26
CA LYS A 95 -0.80 20.81 -9.59
C LYS A 95 -2.30 20.56 -9.56
N TYR A 96 -2.79 19.76 -8.61
CA TYR A 96 -4.16 19.27 -8.56
C TYR A 96 -4.96 19.82 -7.37
N ARG A 97 -4.37 20.70 -6.57
CA ARG A 97 -4.93 21.33 -5.37
C ARG A 97 -5.18 20.39 -4.20
N GLU A 98 -6.02 19.39 -4.38
CA GLU A 98 -6.44 18.48 -3.31
C GLU A 98 -6.81 17.11 -3.86
N PHE A 99 -6.67 16.07 -3.04
CA PHE A 99 -7.16 14.73 -3.29
C PHE A 99 -8.18 14.37 -2.22
N VAL A 100 -9.24 13.70 -2.67
CA VAL A 100 -10.38 13.34 -1.82
C VAL A 100 -10.70 11.86 -1.96
N HIS A 101 -11.22 11.27 -0.89
CA HIS A 101 -11.69 9.89 -0.85
C HIS A 101 -13.17 9.82 -0.41
N GLY A 102 -13.90 8.85 -0.94
CA GLY A 102 -15.30 8.57 -0.62
C GLY A 102 -16.25 8.71 -1.81
N ASN A 103 -17.55 8.51 -1.55
CA ASN A 103 -18.60 8.54 -2.57
C ASN A 103 -18.72 9.94 -3.20
N PRO A 104 -18.60 10.09 -4.54
CA PRO A 104 -18.77 11.38 -5.23
C PRO A 104 -20.15 12.04 -5.07
N LEU A 105 -21.18 11.26 -4.73
CA LEU A 105 -22.53 11.76 -4.48
C LEU A 105 -22.75 12.23 -3.03
N GLU A 106 -21.76 12.05 -2.17
CA GLU A 106 -21.80 12.43 -0.77
C GLU A 106 -20.65 13.38 -0.42
N MET A 107 -20.58 13.79 0.85
CA MET A 107 -19.44 14.53 1.37
C MET A 107 -18.19 13.63 1.34
N ARG A 108 -17.22 14.01 0.51
CA ARG A 108 -15.91 13.34 0.44
C ARG A 108 -14.95 13.92 1.47
N ARG A 109 -14.02 13.10 1.95
CA ARG A 109 -12.96 13.54 2.86
C ARG A 109 -11.73 13.94 2.06
N VAL A 110 -11.15 15.08 2.39
CA VAL A 110 -9.82 15.46 1.91
C VAL A 110 -8.81 14.53 2.58
N VAL A 111 -7.89 13.99 1.78
CA VAL A 111 -6.85 13.04 2.21
C VAL A 111 -5.45 13.52 1.84
N LEU A 112 -5.35 14.49 0.93
CA LEU A 112 -4.12 15.23 0.68
C LEU A 112 -4.48 16.65 0.23
N ASP A 113 -3.98 17.64 0.95
CA ASP A 113 -3.95 19.04 0.52
C ASP A 113 -2.65 19.69 1.02
N ARG A 114 -2.49 20.99 0.75
CA ARG A 114 -1.28 21.73 1.16
C ARG A 114 -1.11 21.81 2.69
N ASP A 115 -2.20 21.86 3.44
CA ASP A 115 -2.16 22.00 4.90
C ASP A 115 -1.77 20.69 5.58
N MET A 116 -1.98 19.55 4.92
CA MET A 116 -1.57 18.21 5.39
C MET A 116 -0.10 17.84 5.11
N LEU A 117 0.62 18.61 4.29
CA LEU A 117 2.01 18.27 3.92
C LEU A 117 2.96 18.14 5.12
N PRO A 118 2.92 19.02 6.14
CA PRO A 118 3.78 18.89 7.32
C PRO A 118 3.58 17.54 8.03
N ASP A 119 2.33 17.16 8.28
CA ASP A 119 1.97 15.91 8.98
C ASP A 119 2.40 14.65 8.21
N ILE A 120 2.47 14.73 6.88
CA ILE A 120 2.94 13.64 6.02
C ILE A 120 4.48 13.54 6.05
N GLN A 121 5.18 14.66 6.15
CA GLN A 121 6.64 14.73 6.05
C GLN A 121 7.35 14.54 7.39
N GLU A 122 6.82 15.12 8.48
CA GLU A 122 7.44 15.09 9.82
C GLU A 122 7.74 13.68 10.35
N PRO A 123 6.87 12.66 10.17
CA PRO A 123 7.15 11.31 10.67
C PRO A 123 8.34 10.61 9.99
N GLY A 124 8.83 11.13 8.85
CA GLY A 124 9.92 10.53 8.09
C GLY A 124 9.61 9.14 7.49
N SER A 125 8.34 8.71 7.54
CA SER A 125 7.89 7.43 7.00
C SER A 125 7.67 7.45 5.48
N MET A 126 7.47 8.64 4.89
CA MET A 126 7.27 8.84 3.47
C MET A 126 8.59 8.95 2.69
N ARG A 127 8.69 8.25 1.56
CA ARG A 127 9.85 8.22 0.68
C ARG A 127 9.41 8.50 -0.76
N VAL A 128 9.84 9.64 -1.29
CA VAL A 128 9.72 9.94 -2.72
C VAL A 128 10.92 9.33 -3.44
N VAL A 129 10.67 8.36 -4.32
CA VAL A 129 11.68 7.58 -5.02
C VAL A 129 11.56 7.82 -6.51
N ALA A 130 12.68 7.97 -7.22
CA ALA A 130 12.66 8.16 -8.66
C ALA A 130 11.90 7.02 -9.37
N PRO A 131 11.01 7.32 -10.33
CA PRO A 131 10.07 6.34 -10.88
C PRO A 131 10.73 5.14 -11.56
N GLU A 132 11.97 5.28 -12.04
CA GLU A 132 12.73 4.22 -12.72
C GLU A 132 13.19 3.13 -11.77
N ILE A 133 13.37 3.46 -10.50
CA ILE A 133 13.92 2.56 -9.48
C ILE A 133 12.91 2.27 -8.37
N LEU A 134 11.66 2.75 -8.50
CA LEU A 134 10.64 2.59 -7.46
C LEU A 134 10.39 1.11 -7.17
N LEU A 135 10.23 0.28 -8.19
CA LEU A 135 10.00 -1.16 -8.04
C LEU A 135 11.19 -1.85 -7.34
N ASP A 136 12.41 -1.59 -7.79
CA ASP A 136 13.62 -2.19 -7.20
C ASP A 136 13.81 -1.77 -5.75
N ARG A 137 13.57 -0.49 -5.44
CA ARG A 137 13.64 0.04 -4.07
C ARG A 137 12.56 -0.54 -3.18
N PHE A 138 11.35 -0.72 -3.72
CA PHE A 138 10.25 -1.36 -3.00
C PHE A 138 10.58 -2.82 -2.67
N LEU A 139 10.99 -3.63 -3.65
CA LEU A 139 11.36 -5.04 -3.44
C LEU A 139 12.52 -5.20 -2.46
N GLY A 140 13.56 -4.38 -2.57
CA GLY A 140 14.66 -4.39 -1.62
C GLY A 140 14.23 -3.99 -0.19
N THR A 141 13.24 -3.11 -0.06
CA THR A 141 12.67 -2.75 1.24
C THR A 141 11.82 -3.88 1.81
N VAL A 142 11.01 -4.54 0.98
CA VAL A 142 10.25 -5.73 1.39
C VAL A 142 11.19 -6.81 1.92
N GLU A 143 12.24 -7.15 1.17
CA GLU A 143 13.22 -8.16 1.60
C GLU A 143 13.87 -7.80 2.95
N TYR A 144 14.30 -6.54 3.10
CA TYR A 144 14.94 -6.08 4.32
C TYR A 144 13.99 -6.12 5.53
N GLU A 145 12.80 -5.54 5.40
CA GLU A 145 11.83 -5.45 6.49
C GLU A 145 11.27 -6.82 6.87
N CYS A 146 11.12 -7.75 5.92
CA CYS A 146 10.73 -9.12 6.22
C CYS A 146 11.81 -9.88 6.99
N LYS A 147 13.10 -9.71 6.65
CA LYS A 147 14.22 -10.28 7.45
C LYS A 147 14.24 -9.69 8.86
N ALA A 148 14.07 -8.38 8.97
CA ALA A 148 14.03 -7.71 10.27
C ALA A 148 12.82 -8.14 11.10
N ALA A 149 11.64 -8.32 10.49
CA ALA A 149 10.45 -8.86 11.16
C ALA A 149 10.68 -10.28 11.68
N THR A 150 11.37 -11.11 10.90
CA THR A 150 11.75 -12.47 11.31
C THR A 150 12.63 -12.45 12.56
N TRP A 151 13.60 -11.54 12.65
CA TRP A 151 14.50 -11.45 13.80
C TRP A 151 13.83 -10.92 15.06
N ASN A 152 12.90 -9.98 14.90
CA ASN A 152 12.23 -9.32 16.01
C ASN A 152 10.94 -10.02 16.44
N ASP A 153 10.58 -11.14 15.80
CA ASP A 153 9.26 -11.75 15.90
C ASP A 153 8.21 -10.65 15.69
N GLU A 154 8.01 -10.22 14.45
CA GLU A 154 7.03 -9.20 14.05
C GLU A 154 6.27 -9.67 12.81
N HIS A 155 5.19 -8.97 12.48
CA HIS A 155 4.37 -9.21 11.30
C HIS A 155 4.61 -8.13 10.26
N VAL A 156 4.53 -8.47 8.97
CA VAL A 156 4.64 -7.50 7.87
C VAL A 156 3.30 -7.36 7.16
N LEU A 157 2.83 -6.13 7.03
CA LEU A 157 1.72 -5.75 6.17
C LEU A 157 2.27 -5.02 4.94
N ILE A 158 1.90 -5.49 3.76
CA ILE A 158 2.29 -4.89 2.49
C ILE A 158 1.04 -4.33 1.80
N LEU A 159 1.09 -3.06 1.43
CA LEU A 159 0.03 -2.35 0.71
C LEU A 159 0.56 -1.91 -0.66
N ILE A 160 -0.18 -2.25 -1.72
CA ILE A 160 0.23 -1.94 -3.10
C ILE A 160 -0.93 -1.20 -3.76
N PHE A 161 -0.68 0.02 -4.21
CA PHE A 161 -1.65 0.86 -4.92
C PHE A 161 -1.17 1.07 -6.35
N GLY A 162 -1.88 0.52 -7.32
CA GLY A 162 -1.53 0.70 -8.73
C GLY A 162 -2.38 -0.17 -9.65
N HIS A 163 -2.21 0.06 -10.95
CA HIS A 163 -2.94 -0.68 -11.97
C HIS A 163 -2.45 -2.12 -12.11
N GLY A 164 -3.36 -3.07 -11.99
CA GLY A 164 -3.16 -4.43 -12.46
C GLY A 164 -3.11 -4.48 -13.98
N ASP A 165 -2.31 -5.40 -14.52
CA ASP A 165 -2.21 -5.70 -15.94
C ASP A 165 -2.75 -7.11 -16.19
N SER A 166 -3.83 -7.21 -16.97
CA SER A 166 -4.48 -8.48 -17.30
C SER A 166 -3.67 -9.36 -18.25
N GLU A 167 -2.70 -8.81 -18.98
CA GLU A 167 -1.86 -9.57 -19.91
C GLU A 167 -0.62 -10.15 -19.22
N ASN A 168 -0.01 -9.36 -18.34
CA ASN A 168 1.26 -9.72 -17.68
C ASN A 168 1.09 -10.18 -16.23
N PHE A 169 -0.13 -10.18 -15.69
CA PHE A 169 -0.47 -10.63 -14.33
C PHE A 169 0.38 -9.96 -13.22
N GLY A 170 0.54 -8.64 -13.31
CA GLY A 170 1.33 -7.86 -12.35
C GLY A 170 0.80 -6.44 -12.17
N VAL A 171 1.34 -5.72 -11.18
CA VAL A 171 0.94 -4.34 -10.88
C VAL A 171 1.99 -3.37 -11.43
N ALA A 172 1.58 -2.31 -12.13
CA ALA A 172 2.49 -1.24 -12.56
C ALA A 172 3.06 -0.48 -11.35
N ILE A 173 4.38 -0.42 -11.24
CA ILE A 173 5.07 0.34 -10.19
C ILE A 173 6.12 1.25 -10.82
N GLY A 174 5.82 2.55 -10.90
CA GLY A 174 6.72 3.60 -11.37
C GLY A 174 6.75 3.74 -12.89
N GLY A 175 7.96 3.87 -13.46
CA GLY A 175 8.20 4.13 -14.88
C GLY A 175 8.12 5.61 -15.28
N LYS A 176 8.82 6.00 -16.36
CA LYS A 176 8.89 7.39 -16.87
C LYS A 176 7.73 7.79 -17.79
N SER A 177 6.95 6.82 -18.22
CA SER A 177 6.01 6.95 -19.34
C SER A 177 4.67 6.35 -18.96
N THR A 178 3.90 5.92 -19.95
CA THR A 178 2.56 5.35 -19.74
C THR A 178 2.64 4.10 -18.87
N VAL A 179 1.55 3.85 -18.15
CA VAL A 179 1.35 2.65 -17.31
C VAL A 179 1.63 1.33 -18.05
N LEU A 180 1.39 1.28 -19.37
CA LEU A 180 1.64 0.11 -20.21
C LEU A 180 3.13 -0.29 -20.27
N THR A 181 4.01 0.68 -20.14
CA THR A 181 5.47 0.50 -20.21
C THR A 181 6.15 0.50 -18.84
N ALA A 182 5.36 0.64 -17.77
CA ALA A 182 5.88 0.65 -16.41
C ALA A 182 6.40 -0.74 -16.01
N PRO A 183 7.44 -0.82 -15.15
CA PRO A 183 7.86 -2.07 -14.53
C PRO A 183 6.68 -2.74 -13.81
N ARG A 184 6.66 -4.08 -13.84
CA ARG A 184 5.58 -4.88 -13.25
C ARG A 184 6.06 -5.59 -12.00
N LEU A 185 5.37 -5.36 -10.90
CA LEU A 185 5.46 -6.20 -9.72
C LEU A 185 4.68 -7.48 -9.96
N THR A 186 5.37 -8.61 -10.06
CA THR A 186 4.75 -9.92 -10.23
C THR A 186 4.77 -10.73 -8.92
N VAL A 187 3.98 -11.79 -8.87
CA VAL A 187 4.02 -12.77 -7.77
C VAL A 187 5.41 -13.38 -7.62
N LYS A 188 6.14 -13.59 -8.72
CA LYS A 188 7.51 -14.14 -8.70
C LYS A 188 8.48 -13.18 -8.02
N ASP A 189 8.36 -11.89 -8.29
CA ASP A 189 9.23 -10.87 -7.68
C ASP A 189 8.98 -10.80 -6.17
N MET A 190 7.70 -10.80 -5.76
CA MET A 190 7.32 -10.85 -4.35
C MET A 190 7.83 -12.12 -3.67
N ALA A 191 7.63 -13.29 -4.28
CA ALA A 191 8.13 -14.57 -3.74
C ALA A 191 9.65 -14.55 -3.55
N SER A 192 10.38 -13.98 -4.51
CA SER A 192 11.83 -13.80 -4.40
C SER A 192 12.22 -12.85 -3.26
N ALA A 193 11.50 -11.74 -3.09
CA ALA A 193 11.77 -10.78 -2.01
C ALA A 193 11.51 -11.38 -0.61
N ILE A 194 10.51 -12.25 -0.46
CA ILE A 194 10.14 -12.84 0.84
C ILE A 194 10.74 -14.22 1.10
N GLN A 195 11.48 -14.81 0.17
CA GLN A 195 11.97 -16.21 0.25
C GLN A 195 12.77 -16.55 1.53
N ASN A 196 13.41 -15.56 2.16
CA ASN A 196 14.23 -15.73 3.36
C ASN A 196 13.48 -15.41 4.67
N THR A 197 12.17 -15.19 4.60
CA THR A 197 11.32 -14.79 5.72
C THR A 197 10.78 -16.03 6.43
N LYS A 198 10.84 -16.08 7.76
CA LYS A 198 10.16 -17.14 8.53
C LYS A 198 8.69 -16.76 8.71
N ASN A 199 7.81 -17.76 8.76
CA ASN A 199 6.37 -17.57 9.01
C ASN A 199 5.67 -16.66 7.97
N VAL A 200 6.09 -16.75 6.71
CA VAL A 200 5.22 -16.32 5.60
C VAL A 200 3.94 -17.14 5.73
N ALA A 201 2.79 -16.48 5.78
CA ALA A 201 1.53 -17.16 5.52
C ALA A 201 1.59 -17.62 4.06
N VAL A 202 2.05 -18.85 3.85
CA VAL A 202 1.98 -19.56 2.55
C VAL A 202 0.64 -20.24 2.54
#